data_AF-A0A2H5FIW8-F1
#
_entry.id   AF-A0A2H5FIW8-F1
#
_cell.length_a   1.000
_cell.length_b   1.000
_cell.length_c   1.000
_cell.angle_alpha   90.00
_cell.angle_beta   90.00
_cell.angle_gamma   90.00
#
_symmetry.space_group_name_H-M   'P 1'
#
loop_
_entity.id
_entity.type
_entity.pdbx_description
1 polymer ?
#
loop_
_entity_poly.entity_id
_entity_poly.type
_entity_poly.pdbx_seq_one_letter_code
_entity_poly.pdbx_strand_id
1 'polypeptide(L)'
;MNHSLPVQNSPGFLFLTVSAITSLILLINVSFKIVLLQGLMFSVNGLICPLVAGLYLLALRNFTIKEQRHFLNISLMTVYVFCIGVFVLVNLPAAEYMHNNPVYQIIFEDIPKKFFATTTAFALSFYLPHLLFYPKSSRTLPTSKQCMLLAVLGGLSFFSLDFFLLFSGTYLPNFKQIFIDSAMIASLILLMIGIFYLTFLLKHQNTSFTPERGSEKLPLYDYLICFAIIVMLICLACEYRIITLISKHNILSASSLFFPITLVISTILGELWGYKVNLKLCLVLIATQFIFDVLLMIVVALPSPTFLNLNPFYSYIMLKRLPAASLTLFLAFISNAMLLHHLKQPKWALQRPLRILIANICANSLLCLIDYSLLFGGIYPYDQIINLVANVWHYKLLMTLISLPFILWLCAHMEKNKTLNTLQYD
;
A
#
# COMPACT_ATOMS: atom_id res chain seq x y z
N MET A 1 8.02 15.78 -29.16
CA MET A 1 6.59 15.70 -28.81
C MET A 1 6.44 16.04 -27.34
N ASN A 2 5.86 17.20 -27.04
CA ASN A 2 5.50 17.59 -25.68
C ASN A 2 4.36 16.67 -25.22
N HIS A 3 4.71 15.60 -24.49
CA HIS A 3 3.69 14.80 -23.80
C HIS A 3 3.06 15.68 -22.73
N SER A 4 1.85 16.14 -22.98
CA SER A 4 0.99 16.80 -22.00
C SER A 4 0.89 15.88 -20.78
N LEU A 5 1.33 16.38 -19.61
CA LEU A 5 1.10 15.72 -18.33
C LEU A 5 -0.41 15.45 -18.19
N PRO A 6 -0.83 14.30 -17.63
CA PRO A 6 -2.25 14.03 -17.43
C PRO A 6 -2.88 15.18 -16.63
N VAL A 7 -4.12 15.56 -16.99
CA VAL A 7 -4.91 16.52 -16.22
C VAL A 7 -4.88 16.06 -14.78
N GLN A 8 -4.22 16.85 -13.94
CA GLN A 8 -3.90 16.47 -12.58
C GLN A 8 -5.17 16.70 -11.77
N ASN A 9 -5.70 15.65 -11.14
CA ASN A 9 -6.84 15.74 -10.21
C ASN A 9 -6.57 16.81 -9.14
N SER A 10 -7.62 17.13 -8.37
CA SER A 10 -7.55 18.04 -7.23
C SER A 10 -6.21 17.94 -6.45
N PRO A 11 -5.56 19.08 -6.14
CA PRO A 11 -4.24 19.09 -5.54
C PRO A 11 -4.26 18.28 -4.23
N GLY A 12 -3.49 17.20 -4.20
CA GLY A 12 -3.38 16.31 -3.03
C GLY A 12 -4.18 15.00 -3.09
N PHE A 13 -4.95 14.71 -4.16
CA PHE A 13 -5.66 13.43 -4.29
C PHE A 13 -4.76 12.21 -4.08
N LEU A 14 -3.68 12.14 -4.85
CA LEU A 14 -2.72 11.03 -4.77
C LEU A 14 -2.05 10.94 -3.40
N PHE A 15 -1.71 12.07 -2.78
CA PHE A 15 -1.09 12.06 -1.46
C PHE A 15 -2.04 11.45 -0.41
N LEU A 16 -3.30 11.88 -0.43
CA LEU A 16 -4.30 11.40 0.53
C LEU A 16 -4.67 9.94 0.29
N THR A 17 -4.84 9.50 -0.96
CA THR A 17 -5.09 8.09 -1.28
C THR A 17 -3.94 7.21 -0.82
N VAL A 18 -2.69 7.59 -1.10
CA VAL A 18 -1.50 6.84 -0.67
C VAL A 18 -1.43 6.75 0.85
N SER A 19 -1.72 7.83 1.57
CA SER A 19 -1.77 7.83 3.04
C SER A 19 -2.87 6.92 3.60
N ALA A 20 -4.03 6.84 2.92
CA ALA A 20 -5.10 5.93 3.32
C ALA A 20 -4.71 4.46 3.06
N ILE A 21 -4.09 4.18 1.91
CA ILE A 21 -3.57 2.85 1.55
C ILE A 21 -2.59 2.35 2.61
N THR A 22 -1.59 3.18 2.97
CA THR A 22 -0.58 2.81 3.95
C THR A 22 -1.18 2.59 5.33
N SER A 23 -2.10 3.46 5.76
CA SER A 23 -2.76 3.34 7.07
C SER A 23 -3.62 2.09 7.18
N LEU A 24 -4.40 1.76 6.14
CA LEU A 24 -5.23 0.56 6.12
C LEU A 24 -4.39 -0.73 6.12
N ILE A 25 -3.31 -0.77 5.33
CA ILE A 25 -2.41 -1.92 5.31
C ILE A 25 -1.66 -2.05 6.65
N LEU A 26 -1.27 -0.93 7.27
CA LEU A 26 -0.66 -0.93 8.61
C LEU A 26 -1.63 -1.49 9.65
N LEU A 27 -2.91 -1.08 9.62
CA LEU A 27 -3.95 -1.60 10.51
C LEU A 27 -4.07 -3.12 10.41
N ILE A 28 -4.11 -3.68 9.20
CA ILE A 28 -4.20 -5.13 8.99
C ILE A 28 -2.98 -5.85 9.59
N ASN A 29 -1.77 -5.34 9.34
CA ASN A 29 -0.54 -5.96 9.85
C ASN A 29 -0.43 -5.95 11.38
N VAL A 30 -1.01 -4.95 12.04
CA VAL A 30 -0.85 -4.71 13.48
C VAL A 30 -2.11 -5.10 14.29
N SER A 31 -3.22 -5.40 13.63
CA SER A 31 -4.56 -5.70 14.20
C SER A 31 -4.64 -6.39 15.58
N PHE A 32 -3.79 -7.38 15.91
CA PHE A 32 -3.81 -8.07 17.22
C PHE A 32 -2.88 -7.48 18.27
N LYS A 33 -2.07 -6.46 17.95
CA LYS A 33 -1.12 -5.89 18.88
C LYS A 33 -1.84 -5.09 19.96
N ILE A 34 -1.54 -5.45 21.20
CA ILE A 34 -1.98 -4.77 22.43
C ILE A 34 -0.78 -4.11 23.08
N VAL A 35 -0.98 -2.90 23.56
CA VAL A 35 0.01 -2.03 24.19
C VAL A 35 -0.34 -1.88 25.66
N LEU A 36 0.67 -2.00 26.52
CA LEU A 36 0.56 -1.78 27.96
C LEU A 36 1.40 -0.57 28.37
N LEU A 37 0.74 0.55 28.72
CA LEU A 37 1.40 1.79 29.12
C LEU A 37 0.85 2.27 30.46
N GLN A 38 1.68 2.29 31.50
CA GLN A 38 1.35 2.87 32.82
C GLN A 38 -0.01 2.41 33.40
N GLY A 39 -0.41 1.16 33.15
CA GLY A 39 -1.68 0.59 33.62
C GLY A 39 -2.83 0.61 32.62
N LEU A 40 -2.72 1.38 31.52
CA LEU A 40 -3.65 1.32 30.39
C LEU A 40 -3.30 0.14 29.49
N MET A 41 -4.29 -0.67 29.15
CA MET A 41 -4.16 -1.75 28.17
C MET A 41 -5.01 -1.41 26.95
N PHE A 42 -4.40 -1.09 25.82
CA PHE A 42 -5.17 -0.73 24.62
C PHE A 42 -4.64 -1.39 23.35
N SER A 43 -5.54 -1.59 22.39
CA SER A 43 -5.22 -2.09 21.06
C SER A 43 -4.66 -0.98 20.17
N VAL A 44 -3.71 -1.31 19.31
CA VAL A 44 -3.16 -0.32 18.36
C VAL A 44 -4.23 0.18 17.37
N ASN A 45 -5.30 -0.59 17.15
CA ASN A 45 -6.43 -0.17 16.32
C ASN A 45 -7.10 1.10 16.89
N GLY A 46 -7.09 1.27 18.21
CA GLY A 46 -7.54 2.50 18.87
C GLY A 46 -6.75 3.75 18.46
N LEU A 47 -5.51 3.60 17.97
CA LEU A 47 -4.69 4.69 17.43
C LEU A 47 -4.89 4.86 15.92
N ILE A 48 -4.88 3.76 15.15
CA ILE A 48 -4.86 3.81 13.68
C ILE A 48 -6.25 4.12 13.10
N CYS A 49 -7.33 3.56 13.65
CA CYS A 49 -8.69 3.78 13.14
C CYS A 49 -9.12 5.26 13.14
N PRO A 50 -8.86 6.05 14.21
CA PRO A 50 -9.06 7.50 14.19
C PRO A 50 -8.24 8.24 13.13
N LEU A 51 -7.01 7.80 12.85
CA LEU A 51 -6.17 8.42 11.81
C LEU A 51 -6.77 8.21 10.43
N VAL A 52 -7.28 7.00 10.13
CA VAL A 52 -8.01 6.71 8.89
C VAL A 52 -9.25 7.59 8.77
N ALA A 53 -9.99 7.79 9.86
CA ALA A 53 -11.14 8.71 9.89
C ALA A 53 -10.74 10.17 9.63
N GLY A 54 -9.58 10.61 10.13
CA GLY A 54 -9.01 11.93 9.84
C GLY A 54 -8.65 12.11 8.36
N LEU A 55 -8.04 11.10 7.73
CA LEU A 55 -7.78 11.10 6.29
C LEU A 55 -9.09 11.15 5.48
N TYR A 56 -10.11 10.41 5.92
CA TYR A 56 -11.43 10.47 5.32
C TYR A 56 -12.10 11.85 5.47
N LEU A 57 -11.96 12.52 6.62
CA LEU A 57 -12.44 13.89 6.83
C LEU A 57 -11.78 14.88 5.86
N LEU A 58 -10.47 14.76 5.64
CA LEU A 58 -9.74 15.56 4.66
C LEU A 58 -10.23 15.28 3.24
N ALA A 59 -10.53 14.02 2.90
CA ALA A 59 -11.05 13.62 1.60
C ALA A 59 -12.43 14.24 1.34
N LEU A 60 -13.32 14.20 2.34
CA LEU A 60 -14.65 14.80 2.27
C LEU A 60 -14.63 16.31 2.05
N ARG A 61 -13.59 16.99 2.51
CA ARG A 61 -13.45 18.44 2.36
C ARG A 61 -12.87 18.83 1.01
N ASN A 62 -11.81 18.16 0.59
CA ASN A 62 -10.96 18.64 -0.49
C ASN A 62 -11.39 18.14 -1.87
N PHE A 63 -12.18 17.07 -1.92
CA PHE A 63 -12.52 16.38 -3.15
C PHE A 63 -13.98 16.57 -3.56
N THR A 64 -14.22 16.50 -4.87
CA THR A 64 -15.56 16.40 -5.44
C THR A 64 -16.24 15.07 -5.05
N ILE A 65 -17.57 15.00 -5.11
CA ILE A 65 -18.32 13.77 -4.76
C ILE A 65 -17.86 12.55 -5.60
N LYS A 66 -17.44 12.77 -6.85
CA LYS A 66 -16.89 11.70 -7.70
C LYS A 66 -15.52 11.23 -7.18
N GLU A 67 -14.60 12.14 -6.95
CA GLU A 67 -13.26 11.84 -6.41
C GLU A 67 -13.34 11.19 -5.02
N GLN A 68 -14.25 11.63 -4.15
CA GLN A 68 -14.51 10.98 -2.86
C GLN A 68 -14.83 9.50 -3.07
N ARG A 69 -15.76 9.17 -3.99
CA ARG A 69 -16.06 7.76 -4.29
C ARG A 69 -14.88 6.99 -4.85
N HIS A 70 -14.07 7.61 -5.69
CA HIS A 70 -12.85 6.98 -6.19
C HIS A 70 -11.87 6.70 -5.03
N PHE A 71 -11.69 7.64 -4.11
CA PHE A 71 -10.90 7.46 -2.89
C PHE A 71 -11.43 6.29 -2.04
N LEU A 72 -12.75 6.20 -1.81
CA LEU A 72 -13.36 5.09 -1.06
C LEU A 72 -13.22 3.76 -1.81
N ASN A 73 -13.43 3.73 -3.12
CA ASN A 73 -13.27 2.53 -3.95
C ASN A 73 -11.82 2.02 -3.94
N ILE A 74 -10.84 2.92 -4.06
CA ILE A 74 -9.42 2.58 -3.97
C ILE A 74 -9.11 2.01 -2.58
N SER A 75 -9.59 2.66 -1.52
CA SER A 75 -9.39 2.20 -0.14
C SER A 75 -9.98 0.81 0.10
N LEU A 76 -11.19 0.54 -0.41
CA LEU A 76 -11.81 -0.79 -0.34
C LEU A 76 -10.99 -1.81 -1.14
N MET A 77 -10.63 -1.48 -2.38
CA MET A 77 -9.81 -2.33 -3.25
C MET A 77 -8.45 -2.65 -2.60
N THR A 78 -7.85 -1.72 -1.87
CA THR A 78 -6.63 -1.93 -1.11
C THR A 78 -6.77 -3.07 -0.12
N VAL A 79 -7.81 -3.05 0.70
CA VAL A 79 -8.01 -4.10 1.72
C VAL A 79 -8.22 -5.46 1.03
N TYR A 80 -9.00 -5.51 -0.05
CA TYR A 80 -9.21 -6.74 -0.83
C TYR A 80 -7.94 -7.29 -1.47
N VAL A 81 -7.25 -6.47 -2.27
CA VAL A 81 -6.06 -6.89 -3.01
C VAL A 81 -4.94 -7.25 -2.05
N PHE A 82 -4.76 -6.49 -0.96
CA PHE A 82 -3.77 -6.80 0.06
C PHE A 82 -4.02 -8.16 0.70
N CYS A 83 -5.24 -8.42 1.17
CA CYS A 83 -5.55 -9.67 1.85
C CYS A 83 -5.56 -10.88 0.91
N ILE A 84 -6.07 -10.75 -0.32
CA ILE A 84 -5.97 -11.82 -1.33
C ILE A 84 -4.51 -12.11 -1.65
N GLY A 85 -3.69 -11.09 -1.88
CA GLY A 85 -2.28 -11.27 -2.19
C GLY A 85 -1.53 -11.96 -1.05
N VAL A 86 -1.70 -11.50 0.18
CA VAL A 86 -1.07 -12.14 1.34
C VAL A 86 -1.61 -13.57 1.52
N PHE A 87 -2.92 -13.80 1.39
CA PHE A 87 -3.51 -15.14 1.48
C PHE A 87 -2.93 -16.12 0.45
N VAL A 88 -2.76 -15.68 -0.81
CA VAL A 88 -2.12 -16.50 -1.85
C VAL A 88 -0.68 -16.84 -1.48
N LEU A 89 0.12 -15.85 -1.07
CA LEU A 89 1.52 -16.08 -0.69
C LEU A 89 1.66 -17.00 0.54
N VAL A 90 0.65 -16.96 1.40
CA VAL A 90 0.65 -17.66 2.68
C VAL A 90 0.23 -19.12 2.58
N ASN A 91 -0.52 -19.47 1.55
CA ASN A 91 -0.89 -20.86 1.29
C ASN A 91 0.11 -21.60 0.41
N LEU A 92 1.18 -20.92 -0.05
CA LEU A 92 2.26 -21.57 -0.79
C LEU A 92 3.14 -22.43 0.14
N PRO A 93 3.61 -23.60 -0.32
CA PRO A 93 4.47 -24.48 0.47
C PRO A 93 5.75 -23.77 0.90
N ALA A 94 5.99 -23.73 2.21
CA ALA A 94 7.19 -23.14 2.80
C ALA A 94 8.39 -24.09 2.63
N ALA A 95 9.60 -23.52 2.56
CA ALA A 95 10.83 -24.32 2.53
C ALA A 95 11.00 -25.15 3.82
N GLU A 96 11.57 -26.36 3.71
CA GLU A 96 11.67 -27.36 4.80
C GLU A 96 12.34 -26.80 6.08
N TYR A 97 13.28 -25.86 5.94
CA TYR A 97 13.99 -25.23 7.07
C TYR A 97 13.14 -24.21 7.86
N MET A 98 11.96 -23.82 7.35
CA MET A 98 11.05 -22.86 7.99
C MET A 98 9.82 -23.49 8.65
N HIS A 99 9.61 -24.81 8.51
CA HIS A 99 8.36 -25.47 8.89
C HIS A 99 8.01 -25.37 10.39
N ASN A 100 9.01 -25.15 11.24
CA ASN A 100 8.86 -25.22 12.71
C ASN A 100 8.89 -23.85 13.41
N ASN A 101 8.82 -22.72 12.69
CA ASN A 101 8.92 -21.41 13.35
C ASN A 101 7.52 -20.89 13.76
N PRO A 102 7.21 -20.83 15.08
CA PRO A 102 5.88 -20.48 15.61
C PRO A 102 5.43 -19.06 15.23
N VAL A 103 6.36 -18.19 14.86
CA VAL A 103 6.10 -16.83 14.35
C VAL A 103 5.24 -16.86 13.09
N TYR A 104 5.39 -17.90 12.27
CA TYR A 104 4.65 -18.02 11.02
C TYR A 104 3.23 -18.56 11.23
N GLN A 105 2.99 -19.45 12.19
CA GLN A 105 1.62 -19.91 12.46
C GLN A 105 0.75 -18.78 13.00
N ILE A 106 1.24 -18.01 13.97
CA ILE A 106 0.46 -16.97 14.66
C ILE A 106 0.17 -15.75 13.77
N ILE A 107 1.10 -15.32 12.90
CA ILE A 107 0.88 -14.15 12.04
C ILE A 107 -0.11 -14.44 10.91
N PHE A 108 -0.13 -15.68 10.44
CA PHE A 108 -0.75 -16.07 9.17
C PHE A 108 -2.05 -16.86 9.29
N GLU A 109 -2.29 -17.59 10.39
CA GLU A 109 -3.55 -18.32 10.61
C GLU A 109 -4.76 -17.37 10.74
N ASP A 110 -4.57 -16.20 11.37
CA ASP A 110 -5.68 -15.26 11.61
C ASP A 110 -5.86 -14.21 10.50
N ILE A 111 -5.13 -14.28 9.37
CA ILE A 111 -5.28 -13.30 8.28
C ILE A 111 -6.70 -13.20 7.73
N PRO A 112 -7.41 -14.32 7.48
CA PRO A 112 -8.81 -14.24 7.05
C PRO A 112 -9.68 -13.48 8.04
N LYS A 113 -9.41 -13.62 9.35
CA LYS A 113 -10.12 -12.90 10.41
C LYS A 113 -9.81 -11.40 10.39
N LYS A 114 -8.52 -11.03 10.28
CA LYS A 114 -8.08 -9.63 10.13
C LYS A 114 -8.72 -8.95 8.91
N PHE A 115 -8.75 -9.68 7.81
CA PHE A 115 -9.38 -9.24 6.57
C PHE A 115 -10.88 -8.99 6.75
N PHE A 116 -11.60 -9.97 7.29
CA PHE A 116 -13.04 -9.88 7.45
C PHE A 116 -13.42 -8.73 8.39
N ALA A 117 -12.73 -8.57 9.52
CA ALA A 117 -12.98 -7.50 10.46
C ALA A 117 -12.76 -6.11 9.83
N THR A 118 -11.57 -5.87 9.25
CA THR A 118 -11.22 -4.56 8.69
C THR A 118 -12.07 -4.17 7.48
N THR A 119 -12.38 -5.12 6.58
CA THR A 119 -13.24 -4.86 5.40
C THR A 119 -14.66 -4.51 5.79
N THR A 120 -15.28 -5.32 6.62
CA THR A 120 -16.69 -5.11 7.03
C THR A 120 -16.82 -3.85 7.87
N ALA A 121 -15.88 -3.59 8.78
CA ALA A 121 -15.85 -2.36 9.56
C ALA A 121 -15.68 -1.12 8.66
N PHE A 122 -14.77 -1.15 7.69
CA PHE A 122 -14.54 -0.02 6.77
C PHE A 122 -15.77 0.24 5.87
N ALA A 123 -16.36 -0.85 5.35
CA ALA A 123 -17.53 -0.77 4.48
C ALA A 123 -18.75 -0.18 5.22
N LEU A 124 -19.04 -0.65 6.44
CA LEU A 124 -20.17 -0.17 7.24
C LEU A 124 -19.95 1.25 7.78
N SER A 125 -18.70 1.65 8.04
CA SER A 125 -18.40 2.91 8.71
C SER A 125 -18.21 4.10 7.77
N PHE A 126 -17.61 3.87 6.60
CA PHE A 126 -17.31 4.95 5.64
C PHE A 126 -18.06 4.76 4.32
N TYR A 127 -17.98 3.56 3.73
CA TYR A 127 -18.47 3.31 2.37
C TYR A 127 -19.99 3.42 2.24
N LEU A 128 -20.71 2.69 3.09
CA LEU A 128 -22.17 2.63 3.05
C LEU A 128 -22.83 3.96 3.49
N PRO A 129 -22.38 4.64 4.57
CA PRO A 129 -22.86 5.96 4.92
C PRO A 129 -22.63 7.00 3.80
N HIS A 130 -21.45 7.00 3.14
CA HIS A 130 -21.19 7.91 2.01
C HIS A 130 -22.19 7.71 0.87
N LEU A 131 -22.48 6.44 0.53
CA LEU A 131 -23.39 6.10 -0.55
C LEU A 131 -24.85 6.49 -0.24
N LEU A 132 -25.27 6.36 1.01
CA LEU A 132 -26.61 6.75 1.48
C LEU A 132 -26.80 8.27 1.50
N PHE A 133 -25.83 9.03 2.03
CA PHE A 133 -25.95 10.49 2.17
C PHE A 133 -25.67 11.24 0.87
N TYR A 134 -24.86 10.70 -0.04
CA TYR A 134 -24.49 11.37 -1.30
C TYR A 134 -24.80 10.49 -2.51
N PRO A 135 -26.06 10.43 -2.99
CA PRO A 135 -26.45 9.67 -4.17
C PRO A 135 -25.86 10.26 -5.47
N LYS A 136 -25.80 9.47 -6.55
CA LYS A 136 -25.19 9.85 -7.86
C LYS A 136 -25.72 11.16 -8.46
N SER A 137 -26.92 11.57 -8.07
CA SER A 137 -27.59 12.79 -8.54
C SER A 137 -27.28 14.04 -7.70
N SER A 138 -26.66 13.88 -6.52
CA SER A 138 -26.39 15.00 -5.62
C SER A 138 -25.36 15.97 -6.23
N ARG A 139 -25.75 17.24 -6.38
CA ARG A 139 -24.90 18.33 -6.88
C ARG A 139 -24.35 19.22 -5.76
N THR A 140 -24.87 19.07 -4.54
CA THR A 140 -24.49 19.86 -3.36
C THR A 140 -23.35 19.18 -2.62
N LEU A 141 -22.22 19.88 -2.46
CA LEU A 141 -21.13 19.41 -1.61
C LEU A 141 -21.61 19.29 -0.14
N PRO A 142 -21.03 18.36 0.64
CA PRO A 142 -21.34 18.24 2.05
C PRO A 142 -21.03 19.52 2.81
N THR A 143 -21.92 19.93 3.71
CA THR A 143 -21.61 21.05 4.61
C THR A 143 -20.48 20.63 5.55
N SER A 144 -19.62 21.56 5.97
CA SER A 144 -18.45 21.21 6.79
C SER A 144 -18.80 20.56 8.12
N LYS A 145 -19.97 20.89 8.69
CA LYS A 145 -20.51 20.21 9.89
C LYS A 145 -20.91 18.76 9.60
N GLN A 146 -21.53 18.49 8.44
CA GLN A 146 -21.86 17.13 8.01
C GLN A 146 -20.61 16.30 7.72
N CYS A 147 -19.57 16.87 7.10
CA CYS A 147 -18.29 16.18 6.91
C CYS A 147 -17.69 15.72 8.24
N MET A 148 -17.65 16.63 9.21
CA MET A 148 -17.13 16.34 10.55
C MET A 148 -17.95 15.26 11.24
N LEU A 149 -19.28 15.38 11.22
CA LEU A 149 -20.17 14.39 11.83
C LEU A 149 -19.97 13.00 11.21
N LEU A 150 -19.92 12.92 9.88
CA LEU A 150 -19.75 11.66 9.16
C LEU A 150 -18.39 11.01 9.46
N ALA A 151 -17.32 11.80 9.57
CA ALA A 151 -16.00 11.29 9.88
C ALA A 151 -15.85 10.86 11.34
N VAL A 152 -16.39 11.62 12.30
CA VAL A 152 -16.30 11.27 13.73
C VAL A 152 -17.16 10.05 14.06
N LEU A 153 -18.41 10.02 13.58
CA LEU A 153 -19.27 8.85 13.77
C LEU A 153 -18.70 7.62 13.05
N GLY A 154 -18.24 7.79 11.81
CA GLY A 154 -17.59 6.74 11.04
C GLY A 154 -16.30 6.23 11.71
N GLY A 155 -15.50 7.11 12.31
CA GLY A 155 -14.29 6.72 13.03
C GLY A 155 -14.59 5.90 14.30
N LEU A 156 -15.57 6.33 15.09
CA LEU A 156 -16.01 5.59 16.28
C LEU A 156 -16.61 4.23 15.91
N SER A 157 -17.46 4.18 14.87
CA SER A 157 -18.03 2.91 14.39
C SER A 157 -16.96 2.00 13.82
N PHE A 158 -15.99 2.55 13.09
CA PHE A 158 -14.90 1.79 12.47
C PHE A 158 -14.05 1.10 13.51
N PHE A 159 -13.62 1.83 14.54
CA PHE A 159 -12.89 1.25 15.66
C PHE A 159 -13.71 0.17 16.39
N SER A 160 -14.98 0.48 16.71
CA SER A 160 -15.81 -0.41 17.52
C SER A 160 -16.12 -1.74 16.81
N LEU A 161 -16.49 -1.67 15.53
CA LEU A 161 -16.76 -2.85 14.71
C LEU A 161 -15.51 -3.67 14.45
N ASP A 162 -14.39 -3.01 14.11
CA ASP A 162 -13.12 -3.68 13.84
C ASP A 162 -12.62 -4.43 15.08
N PHE A 163 -12.59 -3.76 16.24
CA PHE A 163 -12.19 -4.38 17.51
C PHE A 163 -13.10 -5.57 17.87
N PHE A 164 -14.42 -5.39 17.77
CA PHE A 164 -15.36 -6.45 18.11
C PHE A 164 -15.19 -7.68 17.21
N LEU A 165 -15.04 -7.49 15.90
CA LEU A 165 -14.87 -8.59 14.95
C LEU A 165 -13.51 -9.29 15.07
N LEU A 166 -12.45 -8.55 15.36
CA LEU A 166 -11.11 -9.11 15.57
C LEU A 166 -11.04 -9.99 16.81
N PHE A 167 -11.63 -9.54 17.92
CA PHE A 167 -11.50 -10.22 19.21
C PHE A 167 -12.72 -11.08 19.57
N SER A 168 -13.76 -11.12 18.73
CA SER A 168 -14.86 -12.09 18.88
C SER A 168 -14.33 -13.52 18.83
N GLY A 169 -14.63 -14.32 19.85
CA GLY A 169 -14.24 -15.74 19.95
C GLY A 169 -12.81 -16.01 20.43
N THR A 170 -11.98 -14.98 20.70
CA THR A 170 -10.66 -15.16 21.33
C THR A 170 -10.73 -14.84 22.82
N TYR A 171 -10.24 -15.75 23.67
CA TYR A 171 -10.25 -15.53 25.12
C TYR A 171 -9.14 -14.53 25.52
N LEU A 172 -9.47 -13.24 25.55
CA LEU A 172 -8.57 -12.21 26.08
C LEU A 172 -8.79 -12.00 27.57
N PRO A 173 -7.75 -12.07 28.41
CA PRO A 173 -7.84 -11.56 29.77
C PRO A 173 -8.16 -10.07 29.71
N ASN A 174 -9.11 -9.61 30.53
CA ASN A 174 -9.52 -8.20 30.64
C ASN A 174 -10.09 -7.57 29.35
N PHE A 175 -10.76 -8.33 28.48
CA PHE A 175 -11.38 -7.84 27.24
C PHE A 175 -12.17 -6.53 27.41
N LYS A 176 -13.01 -6.43 28.45
CA LYS A 176 -13.82 -5.23 28.72
C LYS A 176 -12.96 -3.99 28.99
N GLN A 177 -11.90 -4.14 29.77
CA GLN A 177 -10.99 -3.05 30.07
C GLN A 177 -10.25 -2.61 28.81
N ILE A 178 -9.75 -3.57 28.02
CA ILE A 178 -9.02 -3.27 26.78
C ILE A 178 -9.90 -2.50 25.79
N PHE A 179 -11.17 -2.89 25.67
CA PHE A 179 -12.13 -2.18 24.83
C PHE A 179 -12.35 -0.74 25.31
N ILE A 180 -12.59 -0.55 26.61
CA ILE A 180 -12.85 0.78 27.20
C ILE A 180 -11.64 1.71 27.04
N ASP A 181 -10.44 1.23 27.40
CA ASP A 181 -9.20 2.00 27.28
C ASP A 181 -8.93 2.38 25.81
N SER A 182 -9.12 1.43 24.89
CA SER A 182 -8.96 1.67 23.45
C SER A 182 -10.00 2.66 22.90
N ALA A 183 -11.27 2.54 23.32
CA ALA A 183 -12.35 3.43 22.92
C ALA A 183 -12.14 4.86 23.46
N MET A 184 -11.63 4.98 24.68
CA MET A 184 -11.27 6.27 25.29
C MET A 184 -10.16 6.95 24.48
N ILE A 185 -9.10 6.23 24.12
CA ILE A 185 -8.02 6.77 23.29
C ILE A 185 -8.53 7.15 21.90
N ALA A 186 -9.32 6.27 21.27
CA ALA A 186 -9.86 6.51 19.94
C ALA A 186 -10.75 7.75 19.88
N SER A 187 -11.65 7.89 20.86
CA SER A 187 -12.53 9.06 20.99
C SER A 187 -11.76 10.35 21.25
N LEU A 188 -10.70 10.30 22.07
CA LEU A 188 -9.83 11.45 22.33
C LEU A 188 -9.10 11.91 21.05
N ILE A 189 -8.55 10.99 20.27
CA ILE A 189 -7.88 11.32 19.00
C ILE A 189 -8.89 11.89 18.00
N LEU A 190 -10.08 11.28 17.86
CA LEU A 190 -11.14 11.79 16.99
C LEU A 190 -11.60 13.19 17.39
N LEU A 191 -11.72 13.45 18.70
CA LEU A 191 -12.06 14.77 19.23
C LEU A 191 -10.98 15.80 18.90
N MET A 192 -9.70 15.45 19.06
CA MET A 192 -8.59 16.32 18.68
C MET A 192 -8.59 16.63 17.16
N ILE A 193 -8.83 15.63 16.32
CA ILE A 193 -8.98 15.81 14.86
C ILE A 193 -10.17 16.74 14.54
N GLY A 194 -11.30 16.55 15.21
CA GLY A 194 -12.50 17.38 15.04
C GLY A 194 -12.28 18.83 15.46
N ILE A 195 -11.64 19.06 16.62
CA ILE A 195 -11.28 20.41 17.10
C ILE A 195 -10.29 21.08 16.15
N PHE A 196 -9.24 20.36 15.71
CA PHE A 196 -8.28 20.88 14.75
C PHE A 196 -8.95 21.25 13.41
N TYR A 197 -9.88 20.43 12.94
CA TYR A 197 -10.66 20.73 11.73
C TYR A 197 -11.51 21.99 11.90
N LEU A 198 -12.25 22.13 13.00
CA LEU A 198 -13.10 23.28 13.27
C LEU A 198 -12.29 24.57 13.44
N THR A 199 -11.17 24.51 14.16
CA THR A 199 -10.26 25.66 14.32
C THR A 199 -9.65 26.09 12.99
N PHE A 200 -9.23 25.13 12.15
CA PHE A 200 -8.77 25.44 10.80
C PHE A 200 -9.89 26.04 9.94
N LEU A 201 -11.12 25.57 10.09
CA LEU A 201 -12.28 26.09 9.36
C LEU A 201 -12.64 27.51 9.77
N LEU A 202 -12.60 27.81 11.08
CA LEU A 202 -12.76 29.16 11.63
C LEU A 202 -11.68 30.11 11.08
N LYS A 203 -10.42 29.64 10.96
CA LYS A 203 -9.31 30.43 10.43
C LYS A 203 -9.38 30.66 8.91
N HIS A 204 -10.07 29.80 8.17
CA HIS A 204 -10.09 29.78 6.71
C HIS A 204 -11.50 29.95 6.13
N GLN A 205 -12.31 30.83 6.74
CA GLN A 205 -13.67 31.19 6.26
C GLN A 205 -13.68 31.92 4.91
N ASN A 206 -12.54 32.42 4.42
CA ASN A 206 -12.47 33.32 3.26
C ASN A 206 -12.01 32.69 1.93
N THR A 207 -11.75 31.39 1.87
CA THR A 207 -11.51 30.73 0.58
C THR A 207 -12.63 29.74 0.33
N SER A 208 -13.68 30.19 -0.36
CA SER A 208 -14.59 29.28 -1.04
C SER A 208 -13.78 28.51 -2.07
N PHE A 209 -13.23 27.36 -1.67
CA PHE A 209 -12.59 26.43 -2.59
C PHE A 209 -13.73 25.84 -3.41
N THR A 210 -14.07 26.50 -4.51
CA THR A 210 -14.89 25.94 -5.56
C THR A 210 -13.95 25.02 -6.34
N PRO A 211 -13.99 23.68 -6.17
CA PRO A 211 -13.25 22.81 -7.07
C PRO A 211 -13.72 23.16 -8.48
N GLU A 212 -12.80 23.63 -9.33
CA GLU A 212 -13.11 23.99 -10.71
C GLU A 212 -13.80 22.79 -11.36
N ARG A 213 -14.96 23.03 -11.96
CA ARG A 213 -15.71 22.01 -12.70
C ARG A 213 -15.01 21.76 -14.03
N GLY A 214 -13.85 21.12 -13.97
CA GLY A 214 -13.27 20.45 -15.12
C GLY A 214 -14.09 19.20 -15.44
N SER A 215 -14.36 18.96 -16.71
CA SER A 215 -14.77 17.66 -17.24
C SER A 215 -13.62 16.65 -17.03
N GLU A 216 -13.38 16.25 -15.80
CA GLU A 216 -12.23 15.44 -15.44
C GLU A 216 -12.54 13.96 -15.65
N LYS A 217 -12.04 13.42 -16.76
CA LYS A 217 -11.85 11.97 -16.92
C LYS A 217 -10.80 11.55 -15.89
N LEU A 218 -11.23 11.03 -14.74
CA LEU A 218 -10.29 10.54 -13.74
C LEU A 218 -9.39 9.45 -14.35
N PRO A 219 -8.06 9.58 -14.25
CA PRO A 219 -7.14 8.93 -15.17
C PRO A 219 -6.74 7.55 -14.65
N LEU A 220 -6.76 6.54 -15.52
CA LEU A 220 -6.15 5.21 -15.30
C LEU A 220 -4.77 5.27 -14.64
N TYR A 221 -4.06 6.39 -14.84
CA TYR A 221 -2.82 6.77 -14.17
C TYR A 221 -2.83 6.61 -12.64
N ASP A 222 -3.77 7.23 -11.92
CA ASP A 222 -3.75 7.21 -10.45
C ASP A 222 -4.07 5.81 -9.90
N TYR A 223 -4.96 5.08 -10.59
CA TYR A 223 -5.28 3.70 -10.29
C TYR A 223 -4.06 2.78 -10.45
N LEU A 224 -3.28 2.96 -11.52
CA LEU A 224 -2.05 2.20 -11.73
C LEU A 224 -1.02 2.49 -10.62
N ILE A 225 -0.86 3.75 -10.20
CA ILE A 225 0.03 4.10 -9.10
C ILE A 225 -0.43 3.45 -7.79
N CYS A 226 -1.72 3.59 -7.44
CA CYS A 226 -2.27 3.01 -6.23
C CYS A 226 -2.13 1.48 -6.23
N PHE A 227 -2.40 0.84 -7.37
CA PHE A 227 -2.24 -0.60 -7.52
C PHE A 227 -0.78 -1.05 -7.35
N ALA A 228 0.19 -0.33 -7.96
CA ALA A 228 1.61 -0.62 -7.77
C ALA A 228 2.05 -0.50 -6.30
N ILE A 229 1.52 0.49 -5.57
CA ILE A 229 1.80 0.68 -4.14
C ILE A 229 1.22 -0.48 -3.32
N ILE A 230 -0.03 -0.88 -3.57
CA ILE A 230 -0.66 -2.00 -2.88
C ILE A 230 0.15 -3.28 -3.10
N VAL A 231 0.51 -3.58 -4.35
CA VAL A 231 1.32 -4.77 -4.67
C VAL A 231 2.70 -4.73 -4.01
N MET A 232 3.35 -3.56 -4.00
CA MET A 232 4.63 -3.39 -3.32
C MET A 232 4.51 -3.64 -1.81
N LEU A 233 3.47 -3.15 -1.15
CA LEU A 233 3.23 -3.38 0.26
C LEU A 233 2.89 -4.85 0.58
N ILE A 234 2.23 -5.58 -0.33
CA ILE A 234 2.05 -7.05 -0.22
C ILE A 234 3.41 -7.75 -0.26
N CYS A 235 4.27 -7.39 -1.22
CA CYS A 235 5.62 -7.95 -1.31
C CYS A 235 6.41 -7.71 -0.03
N LEU A 236 6.34 -6.50 0.52
CA LEU A 236 7.01 -6.13 1.77
C LEU A 236 6.48 -6.92 2.98
N ALA A 237 5.17 -7.16 3.04
CA ALA A 237 4.55 -7.96 4.10
C ALA A 237 4.98 -9.45 4.08
N CYS A 238 5.42 -9.96 2.92
CA CYS A 238 5.79 -11.37 2.73
C CYS A 238 7.27 -11.59 2.38
N GLU A 239 8.12 -10.57 2.48
CA GLU A 239 9.54 -10.59 2.07
C GLU A 239 10.38 -11.66 2.78
N TYR A 240 10.07 -11.91 4.05
CA TYR A 240 10.74 -12.89 4.91
C TYR A 240 10.25 -14.32 4.72
N ARG A 241 9.22 -14.54 3.89
CA ARG A 241 8.69 -15.89 3.64
C ARG A 241 9.40 -16.50 2.45
N ILE A 242 9.98 -17.67 2.68
CA ILE A 242 10.67 -18.44 1.65
C ILE A 242 9.81 -19.65 1.27
N ILE A 243 9.53 -19.79 -0.02
CA ILE A 243 8.65 -20.79 -0.62
C ILE A 243 9.43 -21.74 -1.53
N THR A 244 8.88 -22.95 -1.73
CA THR A 244 9.42 -23.96 -2.66
C THR A 244 8.42 -24.23 -3.77
N LEU A 245 8.75 -23.98 -5.03
CA LEU A 245 7.74 -24.02 -6.10
C LEU A 245 7.50 -25.43 -6.67
N ILE A 246 8.57 -26.12 -7.09
CA ILE A 246 8.48 -27.35 -7.93
C ILE A 246 9.39 -28.48 -7.41
N SER A 247 10.50 -28.15 -6.72
CA SER A 247 11.48 -29.10 -6.20
C SER A 247 12.09 -28.54 -4.91
N LYS A 248 12.60 -29.42 -4.03
CA LYS A 248 13.33 -29.03 -2.79
C LYS A 248 14.48 -28.05 -3.03
N HIS A 249 15.01 -28.00 -4.26
CA HIS A 249 16.14 -27.13 -4.63
C HIS A 249 15.73 -25.76 -5.20
N ASN A 250 14.46 -25.59 -5.61
CA ASN A 250 13.95 -24.34 -6.20
C ASN A 250 13.29 -23.48 -5.13
N ILE A 251 14.15 -22.79 -4.38
CA ILE A 251 13.78 -21.91 -3.29
C ILE A 251 13.60 -20.49 -3.83
N LEU A 252 12.47 -19.85 -3.52
CA LEU A 252 12.15 -18.47 -3.89
C LEU A 252 11.67 -17.69 -2.66
N SER A 253 11.86 -16.37 -2.63
CA SER A 253 11.12 -15.54 -1.69
C SER A 253 9.68 -15.33 -2.20
N ALA A 254 8.70 -15.36 -1.31
CA ALA A 254 7.30 -15.15 -1.63
C ALA A 254 7.07 -13.76 -2.25
N SER A 255 7.79 -12.74 -1.79
CA SER A 255 7.70 -11.37 -2.34
C SER A 255 8.10 -11.29 -3.81
N SER A 256 8.97 -12.20 -4.26
CA SER A 256 9.47 -12.21 -5.64
C SER A 256 8.40 -12.56 -6.67
N LEU A 257 7.29 -13.21 -6.26
CA LEU A 257 6.21 -13.60 -7.17
C LEU A 257 5.41 -12.39 -7.69
N PHE A 258 5.08 -11.46 -6.81
CA PHE A 258 4.27 -10.29 -7.19
C PHE A 258 5.10 -9.06 -7.56
N PHE A 259 6.38 -9.01 -7.18
CA PHE A 259 7.25 -7.88 -7.51
C PHE A 259 7.34 -7.54 -9.02
N PRO A 260 7.38 -8.51 -9.96
CA PRO A 260 7.36 -8.21 -11.39
C PRO A 260 6.19 -7.34 -11.84
N ILE A 261 5.03 -7.44 -11.16
CA ILE A 261 3.84 -6.62 -11.48
C ILE A 261 4.13 -5.14 -11.24
N THR A 262 4.78 -4.79 -10.13
CA THR A 262 5.16 -3.39 -9.82
C THR A 262 6.12 -2.83 -10.85
N LEU A 263 7.10 -3.62 -11.31
CA LEU A 263 8.03 -3.21 -12.38
C LEU A 263 7.33 -3.04 -13.72
N VAL A 264 6.41 -3.94 -14.08
CA VAL A 264 5.60 -3.83 -15.30
C VAL A 264 4.83 -2.51 -15.31
N ILE A 265 4.18 -2.15 -14.20
CA ILE A 265 3.45 -0.89 -14.07
C ILE A 265 4.39 0.32 -14.19
N SER A 266 5.55 0.29 -13.52
CA SER A 266 6.56 1.36 -13.64
C SER A 266 7.02 1.57 -15.08
N THR A 267 7.29 0.48 -15.79
CA THR A 267 7.72 0.53 -17.20
C THR A 267 6.60 1.03 -18.11
N ILE A 268 5.36 0.59 -17.93
CA ILE A 268 4.19 1.09 -18.66
C ILE A 268 4.03 2.61 -18.43
N LEU A 269 4.13 3.06 -17.17
CA LEU A 269 4.03 4.47 -16.82
C LEU A 269 5.14 5.30 -17.48
N GLY A 270 6.38 4.81 -17.47
CA GLY A 270 7.52 5.47 -18.11
C GLY A 270 7.43 5.53 -19.62
N GLU A 271 6.90 4.49 -20.27
CA GLU A 271 6.73 4.46 -21.73
C GLU A 271 5.58 5.39 -22.19
N LEU A 272 4.44 5.37 -21.50
CA LEU A 272 3.23 6.11 -21.90
C LEU A 272 3.21 7.60 -21.49
N TRP A 273 3.83 7.93 -20.35
CA TRP A 273 3.82 9.30 -19.79
C TRP A 273 5.23 9.89 -19.58
N GLY A 274 6.29 9.12 -19.86
CA GLY A 274 7.66 9.61 -19.91
C GLY A 274 8.43 9.55 -18.59
N TYR A 275 9.69 10.00 -18.64
CA TYR A 275 10.67 9.86 -17.56
C TYR A 275 10.27 10.55 -16.25
N LYS A 276 9.78 11.81 -16.32
CA LYS A 276 9.39 12.57 -15.12
C LYS A 276 8.31 11.86 -14.31
N VAL A 277 7.36 11.23 -14.99
CA VAL A 277 6.25 10.51 -14.37
C VAL A 277 6.72 9.19 -13.77
N ASN A 278 7.61 8.47 -14.45
CA ASN A 278 8.23 7.26 -13.87
C ASN A 278 9.02 7.59 -12.60
N LEU A 279 9.85 8.64 -12.63
CA LEU A 279 10.63 9.07 -11.47
C LEU A 279 9.72 9.47 -10.30
N LYS A 280 8.62 10.19 -10.57
CA LYS A 280 7.60 10.51 -9.55
C LYS A 280 7.02 9.25 -8.91
N LEU A 281 6.64 8.24 -9.71
CA LEU A 281 6.19 6.94 -9.19
C LEU A 281 7.27 6.31 -8.30
N CYS A 282 8.52 6.26 -8.76
CA CYS A 282 9.63 5.69 -8.01
C CYS A 282 9.78 6.34 -6.63
N LEU A 283 9.77 7.68 -6.59
CA LEU A 283 9.84 8.44 -5.33
C LEU A 283 8.65 8.15 -4.42
N VAL A 284 7.43 8.06 -4.98
CA VAL A 284 6.23 7.72 -4.19
C VAL A 284 6.32 6.32 -3.61
N LEU A 285 6.79 5.32 -4.38
CA LEU A 285 6.99 3.95 -3.90
C LEU A 285 8.01 3.90 -2.75
N ILE A 286 9.17 4.55 -2.93
CA ILE A 286 10.24 4.59 -1.92
C ILE A 286 9.75 5.31 -0.65
N ALA A 287 9.11 6.47 -0.80
CA ALA A 287 8.58 7.22 0.35
C ALA A 287 7.50 6.44 1.09
N THR A 288 6.60 5.78 0.35
CA THR A 288 5.54 4.94 0.93
C THR A 288 6.12 3.78 1.72
N GLN A 289 7.09 3.06 1.15
CA GLN A 289 7.76 1.96 1.84
C GLN A 289 8.45 2.44 3.11
N PHE A 290 9.24 3.51 3.01
CA PHE A 290 9.97 4.05 4.16
C PHE A 290 9.01 4.47 5.29
N ILE A 291 7.93 5.19 4.96
CA ILE A 291 6.92 5.60 5.95
C ILE A 291 6.26 4.36 6.58
N PHE A 292 5.89 3.37 5.77
CA PHE A 292 5.25 2.16 6.25
C PHE A 292 6.16 1.39 7.22
N ASP A 293 7.45 1.22 6.88
CA ASP A 293 8.41 0.54 7.73
C ASP A 293 8.68 1.30 9.04
N VAL A 294 8.81 2.63 8.98
CA VAL A 294 8.98 3.47 10.19
C VAL A 294 7.76 3.37 11.10
N LEU A 295 6.55 3.46 10.55
CA LEU A 295 5.31 3.31 11.32
C LEU A 295 5.22 1.93 11.97
N LEU A 296 5.54 0.87 11.22
CA LEU A 296 5.57 -0.48 11.74
C LEU A 296 6.61 -0.64 12.85
N MET A 297 7.81 -0.04 12.71
CA MET A 297 8.85 -0.06 13.72
C MET A 297 8.43 0.66 15.01
N ILE A 298 7.82 1.86 14.90
CA ILE A 298 7.27 2.60 16.05
C ILE A 298 6.25 1.75 16.78
N VAL A 299 5.33 1.14 16.03
CA VAL A 299 4.28 0.30 16.58
C VAL A 299 4.85 -0.94 17.24
N VAL A 300 5.87 -1.58 16.66
CA VAL A 300 6.58 -2.72 17.25
C VAL A 300 7.32 -2.32 18.53
N ALA A 301 7.90 -1.13 18.60
CA ALA A 301 8.62 -0.64 19.78
C ALA A 301 7.71 -0.42 21.01
N LEU A 302 6.39 -0.28 20.81
CA LEU A 302 5.45 -0.12 21.91
C LEU A 302 5.43 -1.37 22.82
N PRO A 303 5.43 -1.18 24.16
CA PRO A 303 5.47 -2.28 25.13
C PRO A 303 4.23 -3.16 24.99
N SER A 304 4.44 -4.47 24.83
CA SER A 304 3.37 -5.46 24.78
C SER A 304 3.26 -6.20 26.12
N PRO A 305 2.07 -6.66 26.49
CA PRO A 305 1.88 -7.44 27.72
C PRO A 305 2.56 -8.81 27.61
N THR A 306 2.93 -9.39 28.76
CA THR A 306 3.70 -10.64 28.86
C THR A 306 3.02 -11.84 28.18
N PHE A 307 1.69 -11.85 28.09
CA PHE A 307 0.91 -12.91 27.44
C PHE A 307 0.87 -12.81 25.90
N LEU A 308 1.33 -11.71 25.29
CA LEU A 308 1.32 -11.49 23.84
C LEU A 308 2.66 -10.88 23.36
N ASN A 309 3.78 -11.41 23.84
CA ASN A 309 5.10 -10.87 23.59
C ASN A 309 5.66 -11.29 22.21
N LEU A 310 5.24 -10.58 21.16
CA LEU A 310 5.77 -10.73 19.80
C LEU A 310 7.07 -9.92 19.55
N ASN A 311 7.50 -9.09 20.50
CA ASN A 311 8.53 -8.07 20.31
C ASN A 311 9.93 -8.57 19.89
N PRO A 312 10.49 -9.70 20.37
CA PRO A 312 11.88 -10.06 20.06
C PRO A 312 12.10 -10.46 18.60
N PHE A 313 11.07 -10.99 17.93
CA PHE A 313 11.16 -11.40 16.53
C PHE A 313 11.07 -10.20 15.56
N TYR A 314 10.16 -9.27 15.83
CA TYR A 314 10.03 -8.07 15.01
C TYR A 314 11.25 -7.15 15.15
N SER A 315 11.84 -7.00 16.34
CA SER A 315 12.99 -6.10 16.51
C SER A 315 14.22 -6.49 15.69
N TYR A 316 14.50 -7.80 15.55
CA TYR A 316 15.68 -8.26 14.80
C TYR A 316 15.50 -8.18 13.28
N ILE A 317 14.33 -8.60 12.77
CA ILE A 317 14.07 -8.65 11.33
C ILE A 317 13.79 -7.24 10.77
N MET A 318 13.02 -6.42 11.49
CA MET A 318 12.62 -5.09 11.00
C MET A 318 13.80 -4.11 10.91
N LEU A 319 14.80 -4.23 11.80
CA LEU A 319 15.95 -3.32 11.84
C LEU A 319 16.88 -3.49 10.64
N LYS A 320 17.05 -4.72 10.14
CA LYS A 320 17.80 -5.00 8.91
C LYS A 320 16.97 -4.71 7.66
N ARG A 321 15.66 -4.92 7.71
CA ARG A 321 14.74 -4.72 6.57
C ARG A 321 14.70 -3.27 6.10
N LEU A 322 14.53 -2.32 7.01
CA LEU A 322 14.38 -0.90 6.65
C LEU A 322 15.50 -0.38 5.74
N PRO A 323 16.81 -0.52 6.07
CA PRO A 323 17.87 -0.06 5.18
C PRO A 323 18.00 -0.93 3.92
N ALA A 324 17.80 -2.25 4.00
CA ALA A 324 17.94 -3.15 2.86
C ALA A 324 16.90 -2.86 1.77
N ALA A 325 15.62 -2.89 2.12
CA ALA A 325 14.53 -2.75 1.17
C ALA A 325 14.50 -1.32 0.58
N SER A 326 14.78 -0.29 1.40
CA SER A 326 14.72 1.11 0.96
C SER A 326 15.85 1.45 -0.03
N LEU A 327 17.09 1.05 0.27
CA LEU A 327 18.23 1.22 -0.64
C LEU A 327 18.02 0.45 -1.93
N THR A 328 17.55 -0.79 -1.84
CA THR A 328 17.37 -1.64 -3.01
C THR A 328 16.30 -1.08 -3.95
N LEU A 329 15.15 -0.67 -3.42
CA LEU A 329 14.13 0.01 -4.22
C LEU A 329 14.67 1.28 -4.87
N PHE A 330 15.41 2.10 -4.12
CA PHE A 330 16.01 3.33 -4.64
C PHE A 330 16.91 3.05 -5.84
N LEU A 331 17.87 2.13 -5.71
CA LEU A 331 18.80 1.82 -6.79
C LEU A 331 18.09 1.18 -7.99
N ALA A 332 17.25 0.18 -7.77
CA ALA A 332 16.63 -0.58 -8.85
C ALA A 332 15.65 0.27 -9.68
N PHE A 333 14.76 1.02 -9.04
CA PHE A 333 13.74 1.80 -9.75
C PHE A 333 14.31 3.06 -10.42
N ILE A 334 15.27 3.74 -9.80
CA ILE A 334 15.94 4.88 -10.43
C ILE A 334 16.80 4.42 -11.60
N SER A 335 17.54 3.32 -11.45
CA SER A 335 18.30 2.71 -12.56
C SER A 335 17.37 2.35 -13.72
N ASN A 336 16.23 1.70 -13.44
CA ASN A 336 15.22 1.39 -14.47
C ASN A 336 14.75 2.64 -15.22
N ALA A 337 14.35 3.68 -14.48
CA ALA A 337 13.86 4.92 -15.06
C ALA A 337 14.92 5.63 -15.91
N MET A 338 16.16 5.70 -15.42
CA MET A 338 17.29 6.31 -16.12
C MET A 338 17.65 5.53 -17.38
N LEU A 339 17.81 4.21 -17.30
CA LEU A 339 18.12 3.35 -18.45
C LEU A 339 17.03 3.46 -19.52
N LEU A 340 15.76 3.44 -19.13
CA LEU A 340 14.65 3.59 -20.08
C LEU A 340 14.71 4.96 -20.80
N HIS A 341 15.12 6.02 -20.10
CA HIS A 341 15.30 7.33 -20.70
C HIS A 341 16.52 7.41 -21.63
N HIS A 342 17.66 6.88 -21.21
CA HIS A 342 18.90 6.88 -21.99
C HIS A 342 18.79 6.05 -23.27
N LEU A 343 18.23 4.83 -23.17
CA LEU A 343 18.01 3.93 -24.31
C LEU A 343 16.93 4.43 -25.28
N LYS A 344 16.15 5.45 -24.90
CA LYS A 344 15.17 6.11 -25.77
C LYS A 344 15.81 7.20 -26.64
N GLN A 345 17.06 7.57 -26.39
CA GLN A 345 17.76 8.57 -27.21
C GLN A 345 18.06 8.03 -28.62
N PRO A 346 17.96 8.87 -29.67
CA PRO A 346 18.11 8.44 -31.07
C PRO A 346 19.51 7.88 -31.39
N LYS A 347 20.52 8.19 -30.57
CA LYS A 347 21.89 7.68 -30.71
C LYS A 347 21.99 6.15 -30.65
N TRP A 348 21.05 5.49 -29.99
CA TRP A 348 21.11 4.05 -29.71
C TRP A 348 20.32 3.20 -30.71
N ALA A 349 19.43 3.80 -31.51
CA ALA A 349 18.58 3.15 -32.53
C ALA A 349 17.89 1.83 -32.09
N LEU A 350 17.73 1.61 -30.77
CA LEU A 350 17.21 0.37 -30.21
C LEU A 350 15.68 0.30 -30.32
N GLN A 351 15.19 -0.88 -30.72
CA GLN A 351 13.76 -1.17 -30.76
C GLN A 351 13.15 -1.11 -29.35
N ARG A 352 11.89 -0.66 -29.26
CA ARG A 352 11.11 -0.58 -28.01
C ARG A 352 11.18 -1.84 -27.12
N PRO A 353 10.98 -3.08 -27.63
CA PRO A 353 11.09 -4.30 -26.82
C PRO A 353 12.47 -4.50 -26.20
N LEU A 354 13.54 -4.31 -26.98
CA LEU A 354 14.91 -4.53 -26.51
C LEU A 354 15.29 -3.55 -25.41
N ARG A 355 14.89 -2.28 -25.55
CA ARG A 355 15.09 -1.27 -24.51
C ARG A 355 14.43 -1.67 -23.19
N ILE A 356 13.17 -2.08 -23.26
CA ILE A 356 12.39 -2.47 -22.07
C ILE A 356 13.03 -3.70 -21.40
N LEU A 357 13.44 -4.68 -22.21
CA LEU A 357 14.10 -5.89 -21.72
C LEU A 357 15.40 -5.55 -20.99
N ILE A 358 16.30 -4.77 -21.61
CA ILE A 358 17.59 -4.40 -21.01
C ILE A 358 17.39 -3.63 -19.68
N ALA A 359 16.48 -2.65 -19.66
CA ALA A 359 16.22 -1.84 -18.47
C ALA A 359 15.66 -2.70 -17.31
N ASN A 360 14.68 -3.55 -17.58
CA ASN A 360 14.09 -4.44 -16.56
C ASN A 360 15.08 -5.50 -16.06
N ILE A 361 15.93 -6.05 -16.94
CA ILE A 361 16.97 -7.02 -16.54
C ILE A 361 17.97 -6.39 -15.58
N CYS A 362 18.46 -5.19 -15.90
CA CYS A 362 19.41 -4.46 -15.06
C CYS A 362 18.78 -4.07 -13.71
N ALA A 363 17.52 -3.61 -13.72
CA ALA A 363 16.81 -3.29 -12.49
C ALA A 363 16.60 -4.53 -11.60
N ASN A 364 16.18 -5.65 -12.19
CA ASN A 364 15.97 -6.91 -11.46
C ASN A 364 17.28 -7.50 -10.92
N SER A 365 18.39 -7.40 -11.65
CA SER A 365 19.69 -7.88 -11.16
C SER A 365 20.19 -7.07 -9.98
N LEU A 366 20.13 -5.73 -10.06
CA LEU A 366 20.45 -4.84 -8.94
C LEU A 366 19.58 -5.14 -7.73
N LEU A 367 18.27 -5.34 -7.96
CA LEU A 367 17.34 -5.67 -6.90
C LEU A 367 17.71 -6.98 -6.20
N CYS A 368 17.90 -8.07 -6.95
CA CYS A 368 18.22 -9.37 -6.36
C CYS A 368 19.56 -9.37 -5.62
N LEU A 369 20.57 -8.69 -6.17
CA LEU A 369 21.89 -8.69 -5.57
C LEU A 369 21.90 -7.91 -4.25
N ILE A 370 21.36 -6.69 -4.24
CA ILE A 370 21.43 -5.82 -3.06
C ILE A 370 20.49 -6.30 -1.96
N ASP A 371 19.25 -6.64 -2.31
CA ASP A 371 18.19 -6.96 -1.35
C ASP A 371 18.55 -8.20 -0.52
N TYR A 372 18.80 -9.31 -1.20
CA TYR A 372 19.04 -10.60 -0.55
C TYR A 372 20.39 -10.62 0.17
N SER A 373 21.41 -9.94 -0.35
CA SER A 373 22.70 -9.82 0.34
C SER A 373 22.59 -9.03 1.64
N LEU A 374 21.81 -7.94 1.67
CA LEU A 374 21.62 -7.15 2.89
C LEU A 374 20.63 -7.80 3.87
N LEU A 375 19.53 -8.37 3.36
CA LEU A 375 18.46 -8.92 4.19
C LEU A 375 18.87 -10.23 4.87
N PHE A 376 19.51 -11.14 4.13
CA PHE A 376 19.92 -12.46 4.64
C PHE A 376 21.39 -12.53 5.05
N GLY A 377 22.16 -11.46 4.82
CA GLY A 377 23.55 -11.35 5.23
C GLY A 377 23.75 -11.62 6.73
N GLY A 378 24.55 -12.65 7.02
CA GLY A 378 24.85 -13.09 8.38
C GLY A 378 23.72 -13.83 9.10
N ILE A 379 22.64 -14.22 8.41
CA ILE A 379 21.56 -15.05 8.96
C ILE A 379 21.64 -16.47 8.39
N TYR A 380 21.79 -16.60 7.07
CA TYR A 380 21.91 -17.87 6.37
C TYR A 380 23.32 -18.08 5.82
N PRO A 381 23.76 -19.34 5.62
CA PRO A 381 25.04 -19.62 4.98
C PRO A 381 25.06 -19.10 3.53
N TYR A 382 26.24 -18.66 3.07
CA TYR A 382 26.41 -18.03 1.77
C TYR A 382 25.91 -18.88 0.60
N ASP A 383 26.09 -20.20 0.65
CA ASP A 383 25.65 -21.12 -0.40
C ASP A 383 24.13 -21.08 -0.61
N GLN A 384 23.36 -20.98 0.49
CA GLN A 384 21.90 -20.88 0.43
C GLN A 384 21.44 -19.54 -0.13
N ILE A 385 22.13 -18.45 0.24
CA ILE A 385 21.83 -17.10 -0.26
C ILE A 385 22.09 -17.02 -1.76
N ILE A 386 23.21 -17.55 -2.25
CA ILE A 386 23.55 -17.55 -3.68
C ILE A 386 22.52 -18.36 -4.48
N ASN A 387 22.14 -19.54 -4.00
CA ASN A 387 21.10 -20.35 -4.64
C ASN A 387 19.75 -19.62 -4.69
N LEU A 388 19.35 -18.98 -3.58
CA LEU A 388 18.12 -18.18 -3.52
C LEU A 388 18.16 -17.01 -4.52
N VAL A 389 19.26 -16.25 -4.56
CA VAL A 389 19.45 -15.12 -5.49
C VAL A 389 19.39 -15.59 -6.94
N ALA A 390 20.07 -16.68 -7.28
CA ALA A 390 20.08 -17.23 -8.64
C ALA A 390 18.68 -17.67 -9.08
N ASN A 391 17.94 -18.37 -8.21
CA ASN A 391 16.58 -18.83 -8.51
C ASN A 391 15.59 -17.66 -8.67
N VAL A 392 15.65 -16.68 -7.76
CA VAL A 392 14.80 -15.48 -7.83
C VAL A 392 15.12 -14.65 -9.07
N TRP A 393 16.40 -14.53 -9.43
CA TRP A 393 16.82 -13.83 -10.64
C TRP A 393 16.30 -14.51 -11.90
N HIS A 394 16.46 -15.84 -12.02
CA HIS A 394 15.90 -16.62 -13.15
C HIS A 394 14.38 -16.44 -13.26
N TYR A 395 13.66 -16.50 -12.14
CA TYR A 395 12.22 -16.29 -12.12
C TYR A 395 11.83 -14.89 -12.61
N LYS A 396 12.50 -13.84 -12.10
CA LYS A 396 12.24 -12.46 -12.52
C LYS A 396 12.55 -12.22 -14.00
N LEU A 397 13.60 -12.85 -14.53
CA LEU A 397 13.93 -12.82 -15.95
C LEU A 397 12.81 -13.45 -16.79
N LEU A 398 12.36 -14.65 -16.41
CA LEU A 398 11.28 -15.35 -17.10
C LEU A 398 9.99 -14.52 -17.07
N MET A 399 9.63 -13.95 -15.92
CA MET A 399 8.48 -13.05 -15.80
C MET A 399 8.62 -11.78 -16.63
N THR A 400 9.84 -11.23 -16.75
CA THR A 400 10.11 -10.08 -17.63
C THR A 400 9.86 -10.45 -19.09
N LEU A 401 10.31 -11.63 -19.54
CA LEU A 401 10.09 -12.10 -20.90
C LEU A 401 8.60 -12.33 -21.21
N ILE A 402 7.86 -12.94 -20.28
CA ILE A 402 6.42 -13.18 -20.40
C ILE A 402 5.63 -11.87 -20.38
N SER A 403 6.02 -10.91 -19.55
CA SER A 403 5.32 -9.63 -19.42
C SER A 403 5.59 -8.66 -20.58
N LEU A 404 6.68 -8.84 -21.32
CA LEU A 404 7.06 -7.97 -22.43
C LEU A 404 5.96 -7.83 -23.52
N PRO A 405 5.37 -8.92 -24.08
CA PRO A 405 4.27 -8.78 -25.04
C PRO A 405 3.06 -8.08 -24.45
N PHE A 406 2.77 -8.33 -23.17
CA PHE A 406 1.66 -7.67 -22.46
C PHE A 406 1.89 -6.16 -22.31
N ILE A 407 3.10 -5.73 -21.94
CA ILE A 407 3.48 -4.31 -21.86
C ILE A 407 3.29 -3.62 -23.21
N LEU A 408 3.77 -4.24 -24.29
CA LEU A 408 3.68 -3.66 -25.63
C LEU A 408 2.23 -3.55 -26.11
N TRP A 409 1.44 -4.60 -25.90
CA TRP A 409 0.01 -4.62 -26.22
C TRP A 409 -0.75 -3.51 -25.50
N LEU A 410 -0.54 -3.38 -24.18
CA LEU A 410 -1.23 -2.39 -23.36
C LEU A 410 -0.81 -0.97 -23.77
N CYS A 411 0.48 -0.75 -24.04
CA CYS A 411 0.96 0.54 -24.52
C CYS A 411 0.33 0.92 -25.87
N ALA A 412 0.32 0.01 -26.84
CA ALA A 412 -0.27 0.26 -28.16
C ALA A 412 -1.78 0.53 -28.07
N HIS A 413 -2.50 -0.21 -27.24
CA HIS A 413 -3.93 0.00 -27.00
C HIS A 413 -4.21 1.37 -26.38
N MET A 414 -3.40 1.78 -25.39
CA MET A 414 -3.54 3.08 -24.73
C MET A 414 -3.17 4.25 -25.65
N GLU A 415 -2.15 4.09 -26.49
CA GLU A 415 -1.76 5.07 -27.51
C GLU A 415 -2.88 5.25 -28.55
N LYS A 416 -3.48 4.15 -29.03
CA LYS A 416 -4.63 4.19 -29.95
C LYS A 416 -5.86 4.90 -29.35
N ASN A 417 -6.13 4.65 -28.06
CA ASN A 417 -7.23 5.33 -27.39
C ASN A 417 -6.96 6.83 -27.19
N LYS A 418 -5.70 7.24 -26.96
CA LYS A 418 -5.33 8.66 -26.92
C LYS A 418 -5.56 9.34 -28.27
N THR A 419 -5.16 8.71 -29.38
CA THR A 419 -5.33 9.30 -30.72
C THR A 419 -6.80 9.35 -31.18
N LEU A 420 -7.61 8.35 -30.83
CA LEU A 420 -9.06 8.37 -31.08
C LEU A 420 -9.77 9.49 -30.29
N ASN A 421 -9.34 9.75 -29.06
CA ASN A 421 -9.90 10.84 -28.26
C ASN A 421 -9.46 12.23 -28.76
N THR A 422 -8.29 12.38 -29.38
CA THR A 422 -7.88 13.68 -29.97
C THR A 422 -8.66 13.98 -31.24
N LEU A 423 -8.97 12.97 -32.07
CA LEU A 423 -9.73 13.14 -33.31
C LEU A 423 -11.24 13.39 -33.13
N GLN A 424 -11.77 13.24 -31.91
CA GLN A 424 -13.18 13.55 -31.60
C GLN A 424 -13.40 14.99 -31.10
N TYR A 425 -12.32 15.76 -30.93
CA TYR A 425 -12.34 17.14 -30.44
C TYR A 425 -11.81 18.16 -31.45
N ASP A 426 -11.40 17.71 -32.63
CA ASP A 426 -11.18 18.51 -33.83
C ASP A 426 -12.37 18.30 -34.78
#